data_AF-A0A9X4C3S9-F1
#
_entry.id   AF-A0A9X4C3S9-F1
#
_cell.length_a   1.000
_cell.length_b   1.000
_cell.length_c   1.000
_cell.angle_alpha   90.00
_cell.angle_beta   90.00
_cell.angle_gamma   90.00
#
_symmetry.space_group_name_H-M   'P 1'
#
loop_
_entity.id
_entity.type
_entity.pdbx_description
1 polymer ?
#
loop_
_entity_poly.entity_id
_entity_poly.type
_entity_poly.pdbx_seq_one_letter_code
_entity_poly.pdbx_strand_id
1 'polypeptide(L)'
;MTGNEREFVLEQPGMPPYPYQWSNDIAGVDCTGPYYASEPPEDCTQVWGMVFSLPDNGGYLAGWSCGEMDLSGVSDHVHKSLIEAANAAEQMAKVQAEKQRIESLND
;
A
#
# COMPACT_ATOMS: atom_id res chain seq x y z
N MET A 1 12.31 -8.63 -1.32
CA MET A 1 12.59 -7.40 -0.53
C MET A 1 13.24 -6.39 -1.46
N THR A 2 12.44 -5.58 -2.14
CA THR A 2 12.89 -4.40 -2.86
C THR A 2 13.27 -3.34 -1.82
N GLY A 3 14.57 -3.19 -1.55
CA GLY A 3 15.10 -2.39 -0.43
C GLY A 3 14.93 -0.87 -0.51
N ASN A 4 13.87 -0.37 -1.18
CA ASN A 4 13.57 1.05 -1.37
C ASN A 4 12.12 1.37 -0.96
N GLU A 5 11.65 0.73 0.10
CA GLU A 5 10.33 1.00 0.69
C GLU A 5 10.55 1.68 2.05
N ARG A 6 9.80 2.77 2.27
CA ARG A 6 9.80 3.49 3.53
C ARG A 6 8.54 3.18 4.30
N GLU A 7 8.70 2.65 5.50
CA GLU A 7 7.60 2.38 6.44
C GLU A 7 7.27 3.63 7.28
N PHE A 8 5.99 3.81 7.60
CA PHE A 8 5.46 4.88 8.43
C PHE A 8 4.10 4.47 9.00
N VAL A 9 3.56 5.27 9.93
CA VAL A 9 2.17 5.12 10.40
C VAL A 9 1.31 6.14 9.65
N LEU A 10 0.23 5.69 9.01
CA LEU A 10 -0.64 6.56 8.23
C LEU A 10 -1.27 7.63 9.14
N GLU A 11 -1.39 8.86 8.64
CA GLU A 11 -1.95 10.01 9.37
C GLU A 11 -1.15 10.46 10.61
N GLN A 12 0.07 9.93 10.80
CA GLN A 12 0.98 10.33 11.86
C GLN A 12 2.19 11.12 11.32
N PRO A 13 2.88 11.89 12.19
CA PRO A 13 4.13 12.54 11.82
C PRO A 13 5.14 11.55 11.25
N GLY A 14 5.64 11.83 10.04
CA GLY A 14 6.59 10.97 9.33
C GLY A 14 6.04 10.35 8.05
N MET A 15 4.73 10.43 7.81
CA MET A 15 4.15 10.07 6.51
C MET A 15 4.60 11.04 5.39
N PRO A 16 4.59 10.61 4.12
CA PRO A 16 4.80 11.52 3.00
C PRO A 16 3.81 12.69 3.03
N PRO A 17 4.25 13.95 2.86
CA PRO A 17 3.38 15.13 2.94
C PRO A 17 2.60 15.35 1.64
N TYR A 18 2.03 14.28 1.08
CA TYR A 18 1.35 14.26 -0.20
C TYR A 18 -0.07 13.71 -0.03
N PRO A 19 -1.05 14.18 -0.83
CA PRO A 19 -2.36 13.57 -0.90
C PRO A 19 -2.25 12.10 -1.30
N TYR A 20 -3.05 11.24 -0.67
CA TYR A 20 -3.16 9.84 -1.02
C TYR A 20 -4.61 9.47 -1.35
N GLN A 21 -4.78 8.37 -2.07
CA GLN A 21 -6.06 7.73 -2.30
C GLN A 21 -5.88 6.21 -2.35
N TRP A 22 -6.92 5.49 -1.98
CA TRP A 22 -6.92 4.03 -2.02
C TRP A 22 -7.02 3.53 -3.47
N SER A 23 -6.36 2.41 -3.77
CA SER A 23 -6.34 1.82 -5.11
C SER A 23 -7.74 1.45 -5.61
N ASN A 24 -8.64 1.02 -4.72
CA ASN A 24 -10.04 0.69 -5.01
C ASN A 24 -10.89 1.90 -5.42
N ASP A 25 -10.49 3.11 -5.04
CA ASP A 25 -11.18 4.35 -5.41
C ASP A 25 -10.74 4.86 -6.80
N ILE A 26 -9.71 4.27 -7.39
CA ILE A 26 -9.15 4.70 -8.68
C ILE A 26 -9.88 4.00 -9.84
N ALA A 27 -10.63 4.79 -10.61
CA ALA A 27 -11.34 4.28 -11.79
C ALA A 27 -10.40 3.64 -12.82
N GLY A 28 -10.72 2.42 -13.24
CA GLY A 28 -9.96 1.66 -14.25
C GLY A 28 -8.84 0.79 -13.69
N VAL A 29 -8.69 0.72 -12.37
CA VAL A 29 -7.80 -0.23 -11.69
C VAL A 29 -8.61 -1.46 -11.32
N ASP A 30 -8.08 -2.64 -11.65
CA ASP A 30 -8.67 -3.91 -11.19
C ASP A 30 -8.21 -4.16 -9.76
N CYS A 31 -8.91 -3.55 -8.81
CA CYS A 31 -8.60 -3.70 -7.40
C CYS A 31 -9.15 -5.04 -6.89
N THR A 32 -8.25 -5.89 -6.41
CA THR A 32 -8.60 -7.23 -5.89
C THR A 32 -8.51 -7.31 -4.37
N GLY A 33 -8.06 -6.24 -3.72
CA GLY A 33 -7.98 -6.12 -2.26
C GLY A 33 -9.32 -5.83 -1.54
N PRO A 34 -9.35 -5.93 -0.20
CA PRO A 34 -8.19 -6.04 0.69
C PRO A 34 -7.51 -7.41 0.66
N TYR A 35 -6.20 -7.42 0.88
CA TYR A 35 -5.43 -8.65 1.03
C TYR A 35 -5.31 -9.00 2.51
N TYR A 36 -5.44 -10.29 2.84
CA TYR A 36 -5.51 -10.75 4.22
C TYR A 36 -4.19 -11.40 4.66
N ALA A 37 -3.65 -10.93 5.78
CA ALA A 37 -2.45 -11.43 6.43
C ALA A 37 -2.59 -12.80 7.15
N SER A 38 -3.78 -13.40 7.21
CA SER A 38 -4.06 -14.68 7.89
C SER A 38 -5.45 -15.20 7.52
N GLU A 39 -5.70 -16.49 7.78
CA GLU A 39 -7.04 -17.10 7.70
C GLU A 39 -7.42 -17.63 9.10
N PRO A 40 -8.68 -17.46 9.57
CA PRO A 40 -9.82 -16.88 8.85
C PRO A 40 -9.79 -15.33 8.79
N PRO A 41 -10.45 -14.69 7.79
CA PRO A 41 -10.36 -13.25 7.53
C PRO A 41 -10.93 -12.34 8.63
N GLU A 42 -11.69 -12.91 9.55
CA GLU A 42 -12.51 -12.23 10.55
C GLU A 42 -11.70 -11.59 11.69
N ASP A 43 -10.47 -12.05 11.92
CA ASP A 43 -9.52 -11.51 12.91
C ASP A 43 -8.19 -11.08 12.26
N CYS A 44 -8.21 -10.78 10.96
CA CYS A 44 -7.01 -10.62 10.16
C CYS A 44 -6.71 -9.16 9.79
N THR A 45 -5.44 -8.76 9.90
CA THR A 45 -4.95 -7.49 9.34
C THR A 45 -5.19 -7.44 7.83
N GLN A 46 -5.93 -6.42 7.41
CA GLN A 46 -6.21 -6.15 6.01
C GLN A 46 -5.17 -5.21 5.44
N VAL A 47 -4.54 -5.57 4.33
CA VAL A 47 -3.58 -4.72 3.64
C VAL A 47 -4.20 -4.20 2.35
N TRP A 48 -4.21 -2.87 2.22
CA TRP A 48 -4.80 -2.12 1.13
C TRP A 48 -3.73 -1.45 0.28
N GLY A 49 -3.94 -1.38 -1.03
CA GLY A 49 -3.12 -0.56 -1.93
C GLY A 49 -3.47 0.92 -1.79
N MET A 50 -2.46 1.78 -1.77
CA MET A 50 -2.65 3.24 -1.77
C MET A 50 -1.69 3.92 -2.75
N VAL A 51 -2.09 5.09 -3.25
CA VAL A 51 -1.27 5.88 -4.18
C VAL A 51 -1.15 7.30 -3.68
N PHE A 52 0.09 7.79 -3.57
CA PHE A 52 0.37 9.20 -3.29
C PHE A 52 0.54 9.99 -4.59
N SER A 53 0.01 11.21 -4.63
CA SER A 53 0.15 12.12 -5.77
C SER A 53 1.22 13.18 -5.49
N LEU A 54 2.27 13.19 -6.30
CA LEU A 54 3.32 14.21 -6.20
C LEU A 54 2.85 15.55 -6.79
N PRO A 55 3.30 16.69 -6.25
CA PRO A 55 2.95 18.01 -6.76
C PRO A 55 3.51 18.23 -8.18
N ASP A 56 3.00 19.26 -8.87
CA ASP A 56 3.51 19.77 -10.15
C ASP A 56 3.63 18.74 -11.29
N ASN A 57 2.69 17.78 -11.36
CA ASN A 57 2.76 16.63 -12.26
C ASN A 57 4.03 15.78 -12.08
N GLY A 58 4.56 15.74 -10.86
CA GLY A 58 5.73 14.95 -10.48
C GLY A 58 5.52 13.44 -10.56
N GLY A 59 4.28 12.97 -10.75
CA GLY A 59 3.92 11.56 -10.86
C GLY A 59 3.27 11.04 -9.58
N TYR A 60 3.40 9.73 -9.38
CA TYR A 60 2.69 8.99 -8.35
C TYR A 60 3.60 7.99 -7.66
N LEU A 61 3.45 7.81 -6.34
CA LEU A 61 4.14 6.79 -5.57
C LEU A 61 3.16 5.69 -5.17
N ALA A 62 3.56 4.45 -5.37
CA ALA A 62 2.80 3.28 -4.94
C ALA A 62 3.10 2.96 -3.46
N GLY A 63 2.07 2.54 -2.72
CA GLY A 63 2.20 2.15 -1.32
C GLY A 63 1.18 1.11 -0.91
N TRP A 64 1.32 0.66 0.33
CA TRP A 64 0.39 -0.24 1.01
C TRP A 64 0.08 0.29 2.41
N SER A 65 -1.07 -0.07 2.97
CA SER A 65 -1.44 0.28 4.34
C SER A 65 -2.28 -0.81 5.00
N CYS A 66 -2.06 -1.03 6.29
CA CYS A 66 -2.92 -1.86 7.13
C CYS A 66 -4.22 -1.15 7.57
N GLY A 67 -4.37 0.13 7.22
CA GLY A 67 -5.52 0.96 7.61
C GLY A 67 -5.10 2.33 8.13
N GLU A 68 -6.10 3.18 8.38
CA GLU A 68 -5.90 4.48 9.02
C GLU A 68 -5.23 4.33 10.38
N MET A 69 -4.26 5.20 10.68
CA MET A 69 -3.45 5.15 11.90
C MET A 69 -2.64 3.86 12.12
N ASP A 70 -2.46 3.03 11.08
CA ASP A 70 -1.72 1.78 11.15
C ASP A 70 -0.47 1.79 10.25
N LEU A 71 0.33 0.73 10.37
CA LEU A 71 1.56 0.53 9.62
C LEU A 71 1.28 0.57 8.11
N SER A 72 2.10 1.33 7.42
CA SER A 72 2.01 1.58 6.00
C SER A 72 3.40 1.67 5.39
N GLY A 73 3.49 1.46 4.09
CA GLY A 73 4.72 1.54 3.33
C GLY A 73 4.54 2.27 2.00
N VAL A 74 5.56 2.98 1.55
CA VAL A 74 5.59 3.63 0.24
C VAL A 74 6.90 3.31 -0.48
N SER A 75 6.81 3.08 -1.79
CA SER A 75 7.98 2.91 -2.65
C SER A 75 8.57 4.26 -3.02
N ASP A 76 9.91 4.34 -3.11
CA ASP A 76 10.60 5.50 -3.69
C ASP A 76 10.48 5.57 -5.23
N HIS A 77 9.85 4.58 -5.86
CA HIS A 77 9.68 4.56 -7.32
C HIS A 77 8.53 5.46 -7.78
N VAL A 78 8.87 6.42 -8.66
CA VAL A 78 7.92 7.37 -9.25
C VAL A 78 7.33 6.81 -10.54
N HIS A 79 6.03 6.58 -10.53
CA HIS A 79 5.24 6.23 -11.71
C HIS A 79 4.71 7.49 -12.40
N LYS A 80 4.62 7.47 -13.73
CA LYS A 80 4.08 8.60 -14.51
C LYS A 80 2.56 8.54 -14.67
N SER A 81 1.99 7.34 -14.57
CA SER A 81 0.55 7.10 -14.69
C SER A 81 -0.04 6.70 -13.36
N LEU A 82 -1.22 7.24 -13.05
CA LEU A 82 -1.96 6.88 -11.86
C LEU A 82 -2.33 5.39 -11.84
N ILE A 83 -2.71 4.84 -13.00
CA ILE A 83 -3.07 3.43 -13.15
C ILE A 83 -1.86 2.52 -12.93
N GLU A 84 -0.67 2.93 -13.41
CA GLU A 84 0.56 2.16 -13.17
C GLU A 84 0.92 2.13 -11.68
N ALA A 85 0.81 3.27 -10.99
CA ALA A 85 1.05 3.35 -9.56
C ALA A 85 0.04 2.52 -8.77
N ALA A 86 -1.24 2.55 -9.15
CA ALA A 86 -2.28 1.80 -8.48
C ALA A 86 -2.10 0.28 -8.65
N ASN A 87 -1.76 -0.19 -9.85
CA ASN A 87 -1.42 -1.59 -10.07
C ASN A 87 -0.18 -2.01 -9.26
N ALA A 88 0.82 -1.14 -9.16
CA ALA A 88 1.98 -1.40 -8.30
C ALA A 88 1.62 -1.43 -6.81
N ALA A 89 0.72 -0.54 -6.36
CA ALA A 89 0.21 -0.50 -4.99
C ALA A 89 -0.54 -1.79 -4.63
N GLU A 90 -1.37 -2.32 -5.54
CA GLU A 90 -2.04 -3.62 -5.35
C GLU A 90 -1.03 -4.77 -5.18
N GLN A 91 0.03 -4.79 -6.00
CA GLN A 91 1.08 -5.80 -5.85
C GLN A 91 1.83 -5.66 -4.52
N MET A 92 2.12 -4.43 -4.09
CA MET A 92 2.76 -4.15 -2.81
C MET A 92 1.89 -4.63 -1.64
N ALA A 93 0.60 -4.32 -1.65
CA ALA A 93 -0.34 -4.74 -0.62
C ALA A 93 -0.43 -6.27 -0.54
N LYS A 94 -0.50 -6.95 -1.69
CA LYS A 94 -0.50 -8.42 -1.76
C LYS A 94 0.77 -9.04 -1.18
N VAL A 95 1.94 -8.54 -1.58
CA VAL A 95 3.24 -9.04 -1.09
C VAL A 95 3.36 -8.83 0.42
N GLN A 96 2.90 -7.69 0.92
CA GLN A 96 2.96 -7.39 2.34
C GLN A 96 2.01 -8.28 3.16
N ALA A 97 0.78 -8.50 2.69
CA ALA A 97 -0.13 -9.45 3.33
C ALA A 97 0.46 -10.87 3.38
N GLU A 98 1.08 -11.33 2.29
CA GLU A 98 1.75 -12.63 2.25
C GLU A 98 2.95 -12.71 3.21
N LYS A 99 3.74 -11.63 3.31
CA LYS A 99 4.85 -11.53 4.27
C LYS A 99 4.35 -11.66 5.71
N GLN A 100 3.34 -10.88 6.10
CA GLN A 100 2.74 -10.94 7.44
C GLN A 100 2.16 -12.33 7.73
N ARG A 101 1.57 -12.97 6.72
CA ARG A 101 1.07 -14.35 6.82
C ARG A 101 2.18 -15.34 7.12
N ILE A 102 3.28 -15.28 6.40
CA ILE A 102 4.44 -16.17 6.63
C ILE A 102 5.04 -15.92 8.02
N GLU A 103 5.16 -14.67 8.45
CA GLU A 103 5.67 -14.33 9.78
C GLU A 103 4.77 -14.91 10.88
N SER A 104 3.44 -14.78 10.76
CA SER A 104 2.49 -15.36 11.72
C SER A 104 2.50 -16.89 11.81
N LEU A 105 2.92 -17.59 10.75
CA LEU A 105 3.06 -19.05 10.74
C LEU A 105 4.35 -19.55 11.39
N ASN A 106 5.34 -18.67 11.57
CA ASN A 106 6.64 -18.98 12.15
C ASN A 106 6.77 -18.57 13.62
N ASP A 107 5.76 -17.90 14.18
CA ASP A 107 5.64 -17.48 15.59
C ASP A 107 4.84 -18.52 16.41
#